data_AF-I6ASQ8-F1
#
_entry.id   AF-I6ASQ8-F1
#
_cell.length_a   1.000
_cell.length_b   1.000
_cell.length_c   1.000
_cell.angle_alpha   90.00
_cell.angle_beta   90.00
_cell.angle_gamma   90.00
#
_symmetry.space_group_name_H-M   'P 1'
#
loop_
_entity.id
_entity.type
_entity.pdbx_description
1 polymer ?
#
loop_
_entity_poly.entity_id
_entity_poly.type
_entity_poly.pdbx_seq_one_letter_code
_entity_poly.pdbx_strand_id
1 'polypeptide(L)' 'MKITVDIDDQTLEELLAATNERKKGPAVAQAVEEFLKRRKAREFGRLLMEGAFDYPAPTEETARQGF' A
#
# COMPACT_ATOMS: atom_id res chain seq x y z
N MET A 1 1.34 16.70 10.10
CA MET A 1 1.11 16.23 11.49
C MET A 1 2.46 15.84 12.10
N LYS A 2 2.74 16.19 13.36
CA LYS A 2 3.98 15.80 14.06
C LYS A 2 3.62 14.81 15.17
N ILE A 3 4.36 13.72 15.25
CA ILE A 3 4.20 12.65 16.24
C ILE A 3 5.58 12.28 16.76
N THR A 4 5.67 11.99 18.05
CA THR A 4 6.88 11.45 18.67
C THR A 4 6.66 9.96 18.88
N VAL A 5 7.58 9.15 18.35
CA VAL A 5 7.54 7.69 18.44
C VAL A 5 8.89 7.21 18.95
N ASP A 6 8.85 6.21 19.81
CA ASP A 6 10.03 5.55 20.34
C ASP A 6 10.36 4.34 19.45
N ILE A 7 11.57 4.30 18.93
CA ILE A 7 12.08 3.27 18.02
C ILE A 7 13.49 2.95 18.47
N ASP A 8 13.81 1.66 18.51
CA ASP A 8 15.16 1.19 18.78
C ASP A 8 16.12 1.58 17.64
N ASP A 9 17.37 1.82 18.00
CA ASP A 9 18.41 2.25 17.05
C ASP A 9 18.69 1.19 15.97
N GLN A 10 18.61 -0.11 16.30
CA GLN A 10 18.81 -1.19 15.32
C GLN A 10 17.71 -1.17 14.25
N THR A 11 16.45 -1.07 14.68
CA THR A 11 15.28 -0.96 13.81
C THR A 11 15.36 0.28 12.93
N LEU A 12 15.85 1.40 13.45
CA LEU A 12 16.03 2.62 12.67
C LEU A 12 17.13 2.48 11.61
N GLU A 13 18.24 1.83 11.92
CA GLU A 13 19.30 1.55 10.95
C GLU A 13 18.79 0.63 9.82
N GLU A 14 18.08 -0.43 10.17
CA GLU A 14 17.44 -1.32 9.19
C GLU A 14 16.44 -0.56 8.31
N LEU A 15 15.64 0.33 8.91
CA LEU A 15 14.69 1.17 8.19
C LEU A 15 15.40 2.08 7.18
N LEU A 16 16.46 2.77 7.60
CA LEU A 16 17.24 3.68 6.74
C LEU A 16 17.90 2.92 5.58
N ALA A 17 18.42 1.72 5.86
CA ALA A 17 18.98 0.84 4.84
C ALA A 17 17.91 0.35 3.86
N ALA A 18 16.72 -0.01 4.35
CA ALA A 18 15.61 -0.51 3.54
C ALA A 18 14.98 0.58 2.67
N THR A 19 14.82 1.81 3.17
CA THR A 19 14.24 2.93 2.42
C THR A 19 15.29 3.69 1.60
N ASN A 20 16.58 3.37 1.76
CA ASN A 20 17.72 4.07 1.15
C ASN A 20 17.72 5.58 1.44
N GLU A 21 17.21 5.96 2.62
CA GLU A 21 17.07 7.34 3.06
C GLU A 21 18.12 7.66 4.12
N ARG A 22 18.56 8.92 4.16
CA ARG A 22 19.57 9.37 5.13
C ARG A 22 18.97 10.07 6.34
N LYS A 23 17.70 10.48 6.25
CA LYS A 23 17.01 11.26 7.28
C LYS A 23 15.92 10.39 7.93
N LYS A 24 15.90 10.38 9.26
CA LYS A 24 14.95 9.60 10.07
C LYS A 24 13.48 9.88 9.71
N GLY A 25 13.11 11.16 9.59
CA GLY A 25 11.73 11.57 9.29
C GLY A 25 11.20 11.03 7.95
N PRO A 26 11.86 11.33 6.82
CA PRO A 26 11.51 10.78 5.51
C PRO A 26 11.44 9.25 5.47
N ALA A 27 12.42 8.56 6.07
CA ALA A 27 12.45 7.10 6.13
C ALA A 27 11.20 6.52 6.82
N VAL A 28 10.83 7.07 7.98
CA VAL A 28 9.63 6.62 8.72
C VAL A 28 8.35 6.94 7.92
N ALA A 29 8.26 8.11 7.30
CA ALA A 29 7.10 8.48 6.50
C ALA A 29 6.92 7.54 5.30
N GLN A 30 7.99 7.23 4.57
CA GLN A 30 7.97 6.31 3.45
C GLN A 30 7.58 4.89 3.89
N ALA A 31 8.17 4.40 4.98
CA ALA A 31 7.87 3.06 5.49
C ALA A 31 6.40 2.89 5.90
N VAL A 32 5.81 3.91 6.53
CA VAL A 32 4.37 3.92 6.87
C VAL A 32 3.50 3.88 5.63
N GLU A 33 3.84 4.68 4.60
CA GLU A 33 3.08 4.70 3.35
C GLU A 33 3.16 3.36 2.62
N GLU A 34 4.35 2.76 2.54
CA GLU A 34 4.53 1.44 1.95
C GLU A 34 3.80 0.34 2.73
N PHE A 35 3.84 0.38 4.06
CA PHE A 35 3.10 -0.58 4.89
C PHE A 35 1.60 -0.53 4.58
N LEU A 36 1.02 0.66 4.50
CA LEU A 36 -0.39 0.83 4.16
C LEU A 36 -0.70 0.36 2.74
N LYS A 37 0.16 0.65 1.75
CA LYS A 37 0.00 0.16 0.37
C LYS A 37 -0.01 -1.36 0.30
N ARG A 38 0.97 -2.01 0.94
CA ARG A 38 1.09 -3.48 0.97
C ARG A 38 -0.08 -4.13 1.70
N ARG A 39 -0.57 -3.53 2.79
CA ARG A 39 -1.75 -4.01 3.51
C ARG A 39 -3.01 -3.90 2.64
N LYS A 40 -3.23 -2.74 2.02
CA LYS A 40 -4.36 -2.53 1.10
C LYS A 40 -4.33 -3.49 -0.08
N ALA A 41 -3.17 -3.75 -0.66
CA ALA A 41 -3.03 -4.72 -1.76
C ALA A 41 -3.45 -6.14 -1.33
N ARG A 42 -3.08 -6.57 -0.12
CA ARG A 42 -3.51 -7.87 0.44
C ARG A 42 -5.01 -7.93 0.71
N GLU A 43 -5.56 -6.87 1.30
CA GLU A 43 -7.01 -6.77 1.56
C GLU A 43 -7.80 -6.73 0.23
N PHE A 44 -7.29 -6.04 -0.78
CA PHE A 44 -7.88 -6.01 -2.12
C PHE A 44 -7.90 -7.39 -2.79
N GLY A 45 -6.80 -8.15 -2.69
CA GLY A 45 -6.75 -9.53 -3.17
C GLY A 45 -7.78 -10.43 -2.47
N ARG A 46 -8.00 -10.24 -1.17
CA ARG A 46 -9.04 -10.95 -0.43
C ARG A 46 -10.45 -10.57 -0.91
N LEU A 47 -10.73 -9.27 -1.08
CA LEU A 47 -12.02 -8.78 -1.56
C LEU A 47 -12.35 -9.26 -2.98
N LEU A 48 -11.35 -9.38 -3.86
CA LEU A 48 -11.50 -9.97 -5.18
C LEU A 48 -11.89 -11.46 -5.10
N MET A 49 -11.24 -12.24 -4.21
CA MET A 49 -11.56 -13.67 -4.03
C MET A 49 -12.92 -13.89 -3.36
N GLU A 50 -13.34 -12.98 -2.48
CA GLU A 50 -14.65 -13.02 -1.80
C GLU A 50 -15.80 -12.54 -2.71
N GLY A 51 -15.52 -12.11 -3.95
CA GLY A 51 -16.54 -11.64 -4.89
C GLY A 51 -17.22 -10.34 -4.46
N ALA A 52 -16.55 -9.53 -3.61
CA ALA A 52 -17.11 -8.30 -3.06
C ALA A 52 -17.23 -7.15 -4.08
N PHE A 53 -16.69 -7.34 -5.28
CA PHE A 53 -16.88 -6.42 -6.40
C PHE A 53 -17.98 -6.95 -7.31
N ASP A 54 -19.12 -6.26 -7.29
CA ASP A 54 -20.18 -6.42 -8.27
C ASP A 54 -19.67 -5.81 -9.58
N TYR A 55 -19.00 -6.61 -10.40
CA TYR A 55 -18.65 -6.19 -11.74
C TYR A 55 -19.95 -6.20 -12.55
N PRO A 56 -20.46 -5.03 -12.99
CA PRO A 56 -21.59 -5.04 -13.90
C PRO A 56 -21.16 -5.88 -15.11
N ALA A 57 -21.91 -6.94 -15.38
CA ALA A 57 -21.67 -7.75 -16.57
C ALA A 57 -21.58 -6.80 -17.78
N PRO A 58 -20.58 -6.97 -18.67
CA PRO A 58 -20.46 -6.10 -19.81
C PRO A 58 -21.78 -6.13 -20.58
N THR A 59 -22.45 -4.98 -20.65
CA THR A 59 -23.66 -4.84 -21.44
C THR A 59 -23.31 -5.05 -22.91
N GLU A 60 -24.27 -5.52 -23.72
CA GLU A 60 -24.06 -5.74 -25.16
C GLU A 60 -23.52 -4.50 -25.88
N GLU A 61 -23.75 -3.30 -25.33
CA GLU A 61 -23.21 -2.02 -25.80
C GLU A 61 -21.69 -1.87 -25.59
N THR A 62 -21.14 -2.40 -24.50
CA THR A 62 -19.69 -2.41 -24.21
C THR A 62 -18.96 -3.48 -25.02
N ALA A 63 -19.61 -4.61 -25.35
CA ALA A 63 -19.02 -5.65 -26.18
C ALA A 63 -18.88 -5.25 -27.67
N ARG A 64 -19.70 -4.32 -28.15
CA ARG A 64 -19.68 -3.82 -29.54
C ARG A 64 -18.61 -2.76 -29.79
N GLN A 65 -18.15 -2.08 -28.75
CA GLN A 65 -17.03 -1.14 -28.81
C GLN A 65 -15.78 -1.90 -28.37
N GLY A 66 -15.16 -2.61 -29.30
CA GLY A 66 -13.95 -3.40 -29.04
C GLY A 66 -12.85 -2.58 -28.35
N PHE A 67 -12.12 -3.25 -27.46
CA PHE A 67 -10.89 -2.73 -26.84
C PHE A 67 -9.84 -2.31 -27.86
#